data_AF-A0A7Y4B4W0-F1
#
_entry.id   AF-A0A7Y4B4W0-F1
#
_cell.length_a   1.000
_cell.length_b   1.000
_cell.length_c   1.000
_cell.angle_alpha   90.00
_cell.angle_beta   90.00
_cell.angle_gamma   90.00
#
_symmetry.space_group_name_H-M   'P 1'
#
loop_
_entity.id
_entity.type
_entity.pdbx_description
1 polymer ?
#
loop_
_entity_poly.entity_id
_entity_poly.type
_entity_poly.pdbx_seq_one_letter_code
_entity_poly.pdbx_strand_id
1 'polypeptide(L)'
;MKKQHWRRRSLFPDSIVTQRKVTVLQRGARYESASKPTQDLNVVHVNHRQLLSEGVINYEQLSLLQRLLDRNVVDSLCASQLVKTYQKLGASIDRFAMRLFLEIGSQLSDSSTITTFEQRLDYINSRLGFRFNLAVPKTLMLCFHLSLNEWINRQVDQSALHASIKVEQLINQLDIQKEYWSKLSGEDTSAVFVQQQLDLIKSQQHQLKKQLGTLSEQQLQVIECHRSLIEKWQPSLDELKGFAEYTSTTEQFISEWKNWCSEVRLEAPELNEVWDACDVVYNDQNAVAKVWQWFKNMQTVDDIDHYYFDTQSGQCGQACNHLSQI
;
A
#
# COMPACT_ATOMS: atom_id res chain seq x y z
N MET A 1 -5.25 -38.05 55.70
CA MET A 1 -3.99 -38.01 56.48
C MET A 1 -2.81 -37.73 55.56
N LYS A 2 -1.85 -37.00 56.11
CA LYS A 2 -0.55 -36.45 55.65
C LYS A 2 0.15 -37.00 54.39
N LYS A 3 0.73 -36.02 53.68
CA LYS A 3 1.75 -36.04 52.62
C LYS A 3 3.05 -36.79 53.01
N GLN A 4 3.68 -37.45 52.06
CA GLN A 4 5.13 -37.73 52.01
C GLN A 4 5.64 -37.24 50.64
N HIS A 5 6.32 -36.08 50.56
CA HIS A 5 7.75 -35.88 50.72
C HIS A 5 8.64 -36.84 49.91
N TRP A 6 9.05 -36.38 48.72
CA TRP A 6 10.38 -36.68 48.19
C TRP A 6 11.11 -35.37 47.93
N ARG A 7 12.22 -35.21 48.66
CA ARG A 7 13.15 -34.09 48.58
C ARG A 7 14.03 -34.24 47.33
N ARG A 8 14.12 -33.13 46.61
CA ARG A 8 15.28 -32.50 45.96
C ARG A 8 16.59 -33.31 45.93
N ARG A 9 17.12 -33.51 44.72
CA ARG A 9 18.51 -33.21 44.39
C ARG A 9 18.52 -32.08 43.36
N SER A 10 18.86 -30.88 43.84
CA SER A 10 19.14 -29.70 43.04
C SER A 10 20.52 -29.83 42.39
N LEU A 11 20.58 -29.71 41.07
CA LEU A 11 21.81 -29.47 40.32
C LEU A 11 21.76 -28.06 39.75
N PHE A 12 21.80 -27.04 40.60
CA PHE A 12 22.23 -25.69 40.21
C PHE A 12 22.88 -25.02 41.44
N PRO A 13 24.11 -24.49 41.32
CA PRO A 13 24.79 -23.81 42.42
C PRO A 13 24.16 -22.44 42.70
N ASP A 14 24.29 -22.02 43.95
CA ASP A 14 23.80 -20.76 44.51
C ASP A 14 24.26 -19.54 43.72
N SER A 15 23.31 -18.79 43.16
CA SER A 15 23.50 -17.38 42.83
C SER A 15 22.42 -16.56 43.54
N ILE A 16 22.82 -15.98 44.66
CA ILE A 16 22.39 -14.69 45.24
C ILE A 16 21.01 -14.20 44.76
N VAL A 17 20.03 -14.29 45.67
CA VAL A 17 18.71 -13.67 45.53
C VAL A 17 18.88 -12.14 45.54
N THR A 18 19.03 -11.54 44.37
CA THR A 18 18.64 -10.14 44.16
C THR A 18 17.14 -10.10 43.91
N GLN A 19 16.41 -9.44 44.81
CA GLN A 19 14.98 -9.15 44.70
C GLN A 19 14.63 -8.76 43.25
N ARG A 20 13.66 -9.46 42.65
CA ARG A 20 13.05 -9.05 41.39
C ARG A 20 12.45 -7.65 41.60
N LYS A 21 13.13 -6.62 41.12
CA LYS A 21 12.47 -5.36 40.75
C LYS A 21 11.48 -5.72 39.65
N VAL A 22 10.19 -5.65 39.97
CA VAL A 22 9.14 -5.59 38.96
C VAL A 22 9.35 -4.27 38.24
N THR A 23 10.06 -4.29 37.12
CA THR A 23 10.11 -3.18 36.19
C THR A 23 8.79 -3.15 35.44
N VAL A 24 7.89 -2.31 35.92
CA VAL A 24 6.75 -1.82 35.14
C VAL A 24 7.31 -1.23 33.85
N LEU A 25 6.84 -1.72 32.70
CA LEU A 25 7.16 -1.18 31.39
C LEU A 25 6.62 0.25 31.28
N GLN A 26 7.39 1.24 31.73
CA GLN A 26 7.18 2.64 31.36
C GLN A 26 7.66 2.84 29.93
N ARG A 27 6.76 2.61 28.96
CA ARG A 27 6.82 3.26 27.65
C ARG A 27 6.13 4.62 27.78
N GLY A 28 6.86 5.70 27.49
CA GLY A 28 6.27 7.01 27.24
C GLY A 28 6.95 8.20 27.92
N ALA A 29 8.21 8.45 27.61
CA ALA A 29 8.82 9.79 27.69
C ALA A 29 10.11 9.78 26.88
N ARG A 30 10.09 10.25 25.63
CA ARG A 30 11.32 10.59 24.92
C ARG A 30 11.79 11.94 25.45
N TYR A 31 12.66 11.91 26.46
CA TYR A 31 13.63 12.98 26.64
C TYR A 31 14.77 12.71 25.67
N GLU A 32 14.96 13.60 24.70
CA GLU A 32 16.15 13.63 23.85
C GLU A 32 17.38 13.79 24.76
N SER A 33 18.10 12.69 24.94
CA SER A 33 19.48 12.72 25.44
C SER A 33 20.35 12.27 24.28
N ALA A 34 21.21 13.18 23.84
CA ALA A 34 22.17 12.96 22.78
C ALA A 34 23.04 11.74 23.10
N SER A 35 22.76 10.63 22.41
CA SER A 35 23.58 9.42 22.44
C SER A 35 23.65 8.83 21.04
N LYS A 36 24.84 8.33 20.71
CA LYS A 36 25.36 7.98 19.37
C LYS A 36 24.41 7.06 18.56
N PRO A 37 24.43 7.15 17.21
CA PRO A 37 23.53 6.39 16.35
C PRO A 37 23.89 4.92 16.45
N THR A 38 23.07 4.15 17.16
CA THR A 38 23.01 2.70 17.00
C THR A 38 22.03 2.45 15.87
N GLN A 39 22.48 1.66 14.88
CA GLN A 39 21.75 1.31 13.66
C GLN A 39 20.25 1.16 13.93
N ASP A 40 19.47 2.08 13.37
CA ASP A 40 18.02 1.94 13.29
C ASP A 40 17.74 0.62 12.57
N LEU A 41 17.24 -0.36 13.32
CA LEU A 41 16.48 -1.45 12.72
C LEU A 41 15.29 -0.77 12.05
N ASN A 42 15.36 -0.56 10.74
CA ASN A 42 14.25 -0.13 9.89
C ASN A 42 13.13 -1.18 10.00
N VAL A 43 12.32 -1.08 11.07
CA VAL A 43 11.09 -1.85 11.20
C VAL A 43 10.07 -1.19 10.29
N VAL A 44 10.09 -1.56 9.02
CA VAL A 44 8.99 -1.25 8.10
C VAL A 44 7.83 -2.15 8.49
N HIS A 45 6.73 -1.55 8.96
CA HIS A 45 5.52 -2.28 9.30
C HIS A 45 4.78 -2.69 8.02
N VAL A 46 5.15 -3.84 7.45
CA VAL A 46 4.35 -4.50 6.43
C VAL A 46 3.09 -5.03 7.11
N ASN A 47 1.93 -4.55 6.66
CA ASN A 47 0.66 -4.91 7.28
C ASN A 47 0.16 -6.25 6.74
N HIS A 48 0.80 -7.34 7.16
CA HIS A 48 0.40 -8.72 6.81
C HIS A 48 -1.07 -9.00 7.11
N ARG A 49 -1.64 -8.37 8.15
CA ARG A 49 -3.06 -8.49 8.48
C ARG A 49 -3.96 -7.89 7.41
N GLN A 50 -3.56 -6.75 6.85
CA GLN A 50 -4.29 -6.12 5.76
C GLN A 50 -4.26 -6.99 4.49
N LEU A 51 -3.08 -7.49 4.12
CA LEU A 51 -2.95 -8.39 2.96
C LEU A 51 -3.78 -9.68 3.11
N LEU A 52 -3.88 -10.21 4.34
CA LEU A 52 -4.75 -11.34 4.68
C LEU A 52 -6.24 -10.96 4.62
N SER A 53 -6.62 -9.80 5.15
CA SER A 53 -8.03 -9.37 5.16
C SER A 53 -8.54 -9.02 3.77
N GLU A 54 -7.67 -8.49 2.91
CA GLU A 54 -7.98 -8.16 1.52
C GLU A 54 -7.90 -9.39 0.60
N GLY A 55 -7.46 -10.54 1.13
CA GLY A 55 -7.37 -11.79 0.36
C GLY A 55 -6.25 -11.82 -0.68
N VAL A 56 -5.31 -10.86 -0.64
CA VAL A 56 -4.15 -10.81 -1.55
C VAL A 56 -3.21 -11.98 -1.28
N ILE A 57 -2.97 -12.29 0.00
CA ILE A 57 -2.25 -13.49 0.44
C ILE A 57 -3.13 -14.27 1.41
N ASN A 58 -3.14 -15.59 1.33
CA ASN A 58 -3.83 -16.42 2.30
C ASN A 58 -2.89 -16.91 3.43
N TYR A 59 -3.46 -17.47 4.50
CA TYR A 59 -2.69 -17.92 5.66
C TYR A 59 -1.66 -19.01 5.30
N GLU A 60 -2.00 -19.93 4.40
CA GLU A 60 -1.11 -21.01 3.98
C GLU A 60 0.10 -20.49 3.19
N GLN A 61 -0.15 -19.55 2.27
CA GLN A 61 0.89 -18.88 1.49
C GLN A 61 1.84 -18.08 2.37
N LEU A 62 1.29 -17.29 3.30
CA LEU A 62 2.12 -16.51 4.23
C LEU A 62 2.92 -17.43 5.15
N SER A 63 2.30 -18.49 5.69
CA SER A 63 2.97 -19.47 6.55
C SER A 63 4.10 -20.19 5.81
N LEU A 64 3.89 -20.54 4.54
CA LEU A 64 4.92 -21.14 3.69
C LEU A 64 6.12 -20.21 3.51
N LEU A 65 5.89 -18.94 3.16
CA LEU A 65 6.96 -17.95 3.00
C LEU A 65 7.74 -17.75 4.30
N GLN A 66 7.03 -17.58 5.43
CA GLN A 66 7.64 -17.38 6.75
C GLN A 66 8.43 -18.59 7.26
N ARG A 67 8.12 -19.79 6.76
CA ARG A 67 8.84 -21.01 7.11
C ARG A 67 10.10 -21.22 6.28
N LEU A 68 10.12 -20.75 5.04
CA LEU A 68 11.19 -21.01 4.07
C LEU A 68 12.16 -19.84 3.90
N LEU A 69 11.74 -18.62 4.23
CA LEU A 69 12.50 -17.40 4.01
C LEU A 69 12.67 -16.61 5.31
N ASP A 70 13.74 -15.83 5.38
CA ASP A 70 13.95 -14.91 6.50
C ASP A 70 12.85 -13.85 6.58
N ARG A 71 12.50 -13.47 7.82
CA ARG A 71 11.43 -12.48 8.07
C ARG A 71 11.62 -11.19 7.27
N ASN A 72 12.85 -10.67 7.22
CA ASN A 72 13.14 -9.42 6.50
C ASN A 72 12.93 -9.55 4.98
N VAL A 73 13.15 -10.74 4.43
CA VAL A 73 12.89 -11.05 3.02
C VAL A 73 11.40 -11.16 2.76
N VAL A 74 10.66 -11.84 3.64
CA VAL A 74 9.19 -11.93 3.58
C VAL A 74 8.56 -10.54 3.63
N ASP A 75 9.00 -9.69 4.57
CA ASP A 75 8.53 -8.31 4.67
C ASP A 75 8.83 -7.54 3.37
N SER A 76 10.03 -7.68 2.80
CA SER A 76 10.39 -7.01 1.52
C SER A 76 9.55 -7.51 0.34
N LEU A 77 9.28 -8.81 0.24
CA LEU A 77 8.43 -9.41 -0.80
C LEU A 77 6.99 -8.91 -0.68
N CYS A 78 6.43 -8.91 0.54
CA CYS A 78 5.08 -8.42 0.80
C CYS A 78 4.93 -6.90 0.59
N ALA A 79 6.03 -6.13 0.61
CA ALA A 79 6.05 -4.71 0.31
C ALA A 79 6.32 -4.37 -1.18
N SER A 80 6.65 -5.37 -2.00
CA SER A 80 7.01 -5.20 -3.41
C SER A 80 5.87 -4.59 -4.24
N GLN A 81 6.23 -3.98 -5.37
CA GLN A 81 5.22 -3.44 -6.29
C GLN A 81 4.29 -4.53 -6.80
N LEU A 82 4.82 -5.72 -7.09
CA LEU A 82 4.02 -6.85 -7.57
C LEU A 82 2.84 -7.15 -6.62
N VAL A 83 3.07 -7.16 -5.31
CA VAL A 83 1.98 -7.36 -4.32
C VAL A 83 0.98 -6.21 -4.35
N LYS A 84 1.45 -4.96 -4.47
CA LYS A 84 0.56 -3.80 -4.63
C LYS A 84 -0.28 -3.90 -5.90
N THR A 85 0.25 -4.47 -6.99
CA THR A 85 -0.50 -4.72 -8.22
C THR A 85 -1.61 -5.76 -7.99
N TYR A 86 -1.32 -6.88 -7.33
CA TYR A 86 -2.36 -7.86 -6.94
C TYR A 86 -3.43 -7.23 -6.03
N GLN A 87 -3.01 -6.38 -5.08
CA GLN A 87 -3.91 -5.63 -4.21
C GLN A 87 -4.84 -4.71 -5.01
N LYS A 88 -4.30 -3.92 -5.95
CA LYS A 88 -5.08 -3.04 -6.84
C LYS A 88 -6.06 -3.82 -7.73
N LEU A 89 -5.67 -5.00 -8.21
CA LEU A 89 -6.52 -5.90 -9.00
C LEU A 89 -7.61 -6.62 -8.17
N GLY A 90 -7.53 -6.55 -6.84
CA GLY A 90 -8.38 -7.35 -5.95
C GLY A 90 -8.20 -8.85 -6.22
N ALA A 91 -6.97 -9.29 -6.47
CA ALA A 91 -6.63 -10.66 -6.83
C ALA A 91 -5.70 -11.28 -5.79
N SER A 92 -5.88 -12.57 -5.53
CA SER A 92 -4.95 -13.36 -4.71
C SER A 92 -3.68 -13.65 -5.50
N ILE A 93 -2.53 -13.62 -4.82
CA ILE A 93 -1.26 -14.09 -5.33
C ILE A 93 -1.44 -15.54 -5.82
N ASP A 94 -1.19 -15.76 -7.09
CA ASP A 94 -1.33 -17.08 -7.70
C ASP A 94 -0.13 -17.98 -7.42
N ARG A 95 -0.24 -19.25 -7.83
CA ARG A 95 0.82 -20.24 -7.66
C ARG A 95 2.12 -19.85 -8.36
N PHE A 96 2.04 -19.14 -9.49
CA PHE A 96 3.21 -18.74 -10.25
C PHE A 96 3.97 -17.62 -9.54
N ALA A 97 3.27 -16.59 -9.07
CA ALA A 97 3.83 -15.53 -8.23
C ALA A 97 4.45 -16.09 -6.94
N MET A 98 3.80 -17.06 -6.28
CA MET A 98 4.39 -17.74 -5.12
C MET A 98 5.71 -18.44 -5.45
N ARG A 99 5.82 -19.08 -6.62
CA ARG A 99 7.07 -19.71 -7.06
C ARG A 99 8.16 -18.67 -7.27
N LEU A 100 7.83 -17.54 -7.90
CA LEU A 100 8.78 -16.43 -8.10
C LEU A 100 9.24 -15.82 -6.77
N PHE A 101 8.34 -15.69 -5.79
CA PHE A 101 8.69 -15.21 -4.45
C PHE A 101 9.66 -16.13 -3.74
N LEU A 102 9.48 -17.45 -3.84
CA LEU A 102 10.43 -18.41 -3.27
C LEU A 102 11.79 -18.37 -3.98
N GLU A 103 11.79 -18.24 -5.30
CA GLU A 103 13.02 -18.14 -6.10
C GLU A 103 13.81 -16.88 -5.73
N ILE A 104 13.19 -15.70 -5.84
CA ILE A 104 13.85 -14.42 -5.50
C ILE A 104 14.18 -14.34 -4.01
N GLY A 105 13.29 -14.85 -3.15
CA GLY A 105 13.50 -14.86 -1.70
C GLY A 105 14.71 -15.70 -1.30
N SER A 106 14.93 -16.85 -1.94
CA SER A 106 16.12 -17.68 -1.69
C SER A 106 17.41 -16.94 -2.06
N GLN A 107 17.45 -16.30 -3.23
CA GLN A 107 18.59 -15.49 -3.68
C GLN A 107 18.91 -14.34 -2.72
N LEU A 108 17.88 -13.72 -2.15
CA LEU A 108 18.03 -12.65 -1.16
C LEU A 108 18.51 -13.14 0.20
N SER A 109 18.14 -14.36 0.59
CA SER A 109 18.58 -14.97 1.85
C SER A 109 20.06 -15.38 1.78
N ASP A 110 20.52 -15.79 0.60
CA ASP A 110 21.92 -16.18 0.36
C ASP A 110 22.85 -14.99 0.07
N SER A 111 22.29 -13.81 -0.23
CA SER A 111 23.06 -12.63 -0.62
C SER A 111 23.59 -11.86 0.60
N SER A 112 24.91 -11.94 0.83
CA SER A 112 25.58 -11.16 1.88
C SER A 112 25.75 -9.67 1.55
N THR A 113 25.46 -9.26 0.31
CA THR A 113 25.66 -7.88 -0.16
C THR A 113 24.42 -6.99 -0.02
N ILE A 114 23.22 -7.57 0.00
CA ILE A 114 21.95 -6.84 0.10
C ILE A 114 21.51 -6.82 1.56
N THR A 115 21.83 -5.72 2.25
CA THR A 115 21.70 -5.67 3.72
C THR A 115 20.49 -4.86 4.19
N THR A 116 20.13 -3.79 3.47
CA THR A 116 19.01 -2.92 3.89
C THR A 116 17.68 -3.36 3.28
N PHE A 117 16.58 -2.89 3.87
CA PHE A 117 15.23 -3.18 3.36
C PHE A 117 15.03 -2.56 1.97
N GLU A 118 15.49 -1.31 1.79
CA GLU A 118 15.35 -0.56 0.53
C GLU A 118 16.09 -1.27 -0.59
N GLN A 119 17.32 -1.73 -0.36
CA GLN A 119 18.10 -2.49 -1.34
C GLN A 119 17.40 -3.81 -1.73
N ARG A 120 16.76 -4.50 -0.77
CA ARG A 120 15.99 -5.72 -1.08
C ARG A 120 14.77 -5.38 -1.92
N LEU A 121 14.05 -4.32 -1.56
CA LEU A 121 12.86 -3.89 -2.28
C LEU A 121 13.19 -3.49 -3.72
N ASP A 122 14.26 -2.70 -3.92
CA ASP A 122 14.76 -2.31 -5.24
C ASP A 122 15.17 -3.53 -6.07
N TYR A 123 15.88 -4.49 -5.44
CA TYR A 123 16.24 -5.74 -6.10
C TYR A 123 15.00 -6.53 -6.55
N ILE A 124 13.98 -6.66 -5.68
CA ILE A 124 12.73 -7.35 -6.02
C ILE A 124 12.02 -6.65 -7.17
N ASN A 125 11.82 -5.33 -7.07
CA ASN A 125 11.10 -4.55 -8.08
C ASN A 125 11.86 -4.43 -9.40
N SER A 126 13.19 -4.59 -9.40
CA SER A 126 14.00 -4.68 -10.64
C SER A 126 13.89 -6.02 -11.36
N ARG A 127 13.27 -7.04 -10.73
CA ARG A 127 13.17 -8.40 -11.28
C ARG A 127 11.75 -8.85 -11.50
N LEU A 128 10.88 -8.59 -10.54
CA LEU A 128 9.49 -9.02 -10.56
C LEU A 128 8.62 -7.90 -11.10
N GLY A 129 7.90 -8.21 -12.17
CA GLY A 129 6.87 -7.33 -12.74
C GLY A 129 5.58 -8.10 -12.95
N PHE A 130 4.59 -7.42 -13.49
CA PHE A 130 3.30 -7.97 -13.87
C PHE A 130 3.04 -7.80 -15.37
N ARG A 131 2.53 -8.86 -16.00
CA ARG A 131 2.07 -8.84 -17.38
C ARG A 131 0.57 -8.63 -17.39
N PHE A 132 0.11 -7.44 -17.75
CA PHE A 132 -1.30 -7.06 -17.78
C PHE A 132 -1.96 -7.57 -19.06
N ASN A 133 -3.08 -8.29 -18.94
CA ASN A 133 -3.93 -8.62 -20.08
C ASN A 133 -4.91 -7.48 -20.34
N LEU A 134 -4.57 -6.58 -21.27
CA LEU A 134 -5.42 -5.43 -21.60
C LEU A 134 -6.67 -5.79 -22.41
N ALA A 135 -6.78 -7.04 -22.86
CA ALA A 135 -8.02 -7.54 -23.47
C ALA A 135 -9.12 -7.80 -22.43
N VAL A 136 -8.76 -7.99 -21.16
CA VAL A 136 -9.74 -8.17 -20.09
C VAL A 136 -10.24 -6.81 -19.61
N PRO A 137 -11.56 -6.54 -19.66
CA PRO A 137 -12.12 -5.25 -19.26
C PRO A 137 -11.65 -4.82 -17.88
N LYS A 138 -11.75 -5.68 -16.87
CA LYS A 138 -11.28 -5.42 -15.50
C LYS A 138 -9.87 -4.85 -15.44
N THR A 139 -8.93 -5.42 -16.19
CA THR A 139 -7.52 -4.96 -16.21
C THR A 139 -7.41 -3.58 -16.83
N LEU A 140 -8.03 -3.40 -18.01
CA LEU A 140 -7.99 -2.13 -18.74
C LEU A 140 -8.62 -1.01 -17.90
N MET A 141 -9.79 -1.26 -17.31
CA MET A 141 -10.52 -0.29 -16.49
C MET A 141 -9.74 0.10 -15.24
N LEU A 142 -9.09 -0.85 -14.56
CA LEU A 142 -8.22 -0.53 -13.43
C LEU A 142 -7.08 0.41 -13.85
N CYS A 143 -6.38 0.07 -14.95
CA CYS A 143 -5.28 0.89 -15.43
C CYS A 143 -5.74 2.30 -15.85
N PHE A 144 -6.91 2.41 -16.51
CA PHE A 144 -7.53 3.70 -16.80
C PHE A 144 -7.88 4.46 -15.53
N HIS A 145 -8.52 3.80 -14.56
CA HIS A 145 -8.95 4.44 -13.33
C HIS A 145 -7.78 5.04 -12.57
N LEU A 146 -6.69 4.27 -12.43
CA LEU A 146 -5.46 4.74 -11.80
C LEU A 146 -4.83 5.89 -12.58
N SER A 147 -4.73 5.77 -13.91
CA SER A 147 -4.06 6.76 -14.76
C SER A 147 -4.84 8.06 -14.87
N LEU A 148 -6.16 7.97 -14.91
CA LEU A 148 -7.05 9.12 -14.93
C LEU A 148 -7.06 9.83 -13.57
N ASN A 149 -7.12 9.09 -12.46
CA ASN A 149 -6.95 9.68 -11.12
C ASN A 149 -5.62 10.42 -10.98
N GLU A 150 -4.53 9.80 -11.43
CA GLU A 150 -3.21 10.43 -11.38
C GLU A 150 -3.14 11.67 -12.29
N TRP A 151 -3.74 11.60 -13.48
CA TRP A 151 -3.84 12.74 -14.37
C TRP A 151 -4.65 13.89 -13.75
N ILE A 152 -5.78 13.61 -13.09
CA ILE A 152 -6.59 14.57 -12.32
C ILE A 152 -5.74 15.20 -11.20
N ASN A 153 -5.00 14.38 -10.46
CA ASN A 153 -4.13 14.84 -9.37
C ASN A 153 -3.00 15.75 -9.88
N ARG A 154 -2.54 15.57 -11.12
CA ARG A 154 -1.50 16.41 -11.74
C ARG A 154 -2.02 17.75 -12.28
N GLN A 155 -3.34 17.94 -12.36
CA GLN A 155 -3.92 19.23 -12.79
C GLN A 155 -3.78 20.33 -11.74
N VAL A 156 -3.40 19.97 -10.51
CA VAL A 156 -3.33 20.87 -9.37
C VAL A 156 -1.94 20.78 -8.72
N ASP A 157 -1.46 21.87 -8.12
CA ASP A 157 -0.18 21.89 -7.41
C ASP A 157 -0.18 20.88 -6.24
N GLN A 158 0.50 19.75 -6.47
CA GLN A 158 0.59 18.65 -5.51
C GLN A 158 1.32 19.02 -4.22
N SER A 159 2.17 20.05 -4.24
CA SER A 159 2.97 20.43 -3.06
C SER A 159 2.09 20.97 -1.92
N ALA A 160 1.08 21.77 -2.27
CA ALA A 160 0.10 22.29 -1.32
C ALA A 160 -0.89 21.22 -0.84
N LEU A 161 -1.31 20.32 -1.74
CA LEU A 161 -2.19 19.20 -1.42
C LEU A 161 -1.53 18.21 -0.45
N HIS A 162 -0.28 17.81 -0.70
CA HIS A 162 0.46 16.90 0.18
C HIS A 162 0.70 17.47 1.57
N ALA A 163 1.01 18.77 1.67
CA ALA A 163 1.17 19.44 2.95
C ALA A 163 -0.15 19.41 3.76
N SER A 164 -1.28 19.68 3.11
CA SER A 164 -2.60 19.66 3.76
C SER A 164 -3.01 18.25 4.20
N ILE A 165 -2.96 17.27 3.29
CA ILE A 165 -3.34 15.87 3.55
C ILE A 165 -2.52 15.29 4.70
N LYS A 166 -1.22 15.60 4.77
CA LYS A 166 -0.35 15.16 5.86
C LYS A 166 -0.78 15.74 7.21
N VAL A 167 -1.17 17.01 7.25
CA VAL A 167 -1.66 17.64 8.48
C VAL A 167 -3.01 17.06 8.90
N GLU A 168 -3.94 16.83 7.96
CA GLU A 168 -5.23 16.18 8.23
C GLU A 168 -5.08 14.74 8.74
N GLN A 169 -4.18 13.96 8.13
CA GLN A 169 -3.87 12.60 8.61
C GLN A 169 -3.29 12.60 10.02
N LEU A 170 -2.40 13.55 10.35
CA LEU A 170 -1.86 13.70 11.69
C LEU A 170 -2.96 14.08 12.70
N ILE A 171 -3.90 14.95 12.32
CA ILE A 171 -5.06 15.29 13.16
C ILE A 171 -5.92 14.05 13.42
N ASN A 172 -6.25 13.27 12.39
CA ASN A 172 -7.03 12.04 12.52
C ASN A 172 -6.33 11.01 13.41
N GLN A 173 -5.00 10.84 13.29
CA GLN A 173 -4.22 9.96 14.16
C GLN A 173 -4.28 10.42 15.62
N LEU A 174 -4.20 11.73 15.87
CA LEU A 174 -4.33 12.29 17.22
C LEU A 174 -5.75 12.12 17.77
N ASP A 175 -6.80 12.22 16.95
CA ASP A 175 -8.17 11.95 17.38
C ASP A 175 -8.38 10.49 17.78
N ILE A 176 -7.83 9.54 17.01
CA ILE A 176 -7.85 8.11 17.37
C ILE A 176 -7.10 7.88 18.70
N GLN A 177 -5.93 8.50 18.88
CA GLN A 177 -5.18 8.39 20.13
C GLN A 177 -5.96 9.00 21.31
N LYS A 178 -6.60 10.16 21.10
CA LYS A 178 -7.42 10.81 22.11
C LYS A 178 -8.59 9.93 22.54
N GLU A 179 -9.27 9.29 21.60
CA GLU A 179 -10.36 8.36 21.88
C GLU A 179 -9.85 7.16 22.69
N TYR A 180 -8.71 6.58 22.30
CA TYR A 180 -8.07 5.49 23.02
C TYR A 180 -7.74 5.87 24.47
N TRP A 181 -7.05 7.01 24.68
CA TRP A 181 -6.68 7.46 26.03
C TRP A 181 -7.90 7.84 26.86
N SER A 182 -8.96 8.37 26.24
CA SER A 182 -10.22 8.69 26.92
C SER A 182 -10.94 7.43 27.42
N LYS A 183 -10.79 6.29 26.75
CA LYS A 183 -11.34 5.00 27.22
C LYS A 183 -10.58 4.45 28.43
N LEU A 184 -9.30 4.81 28.59
CA LEU A 184 -8.46 4.40 29.72
C LEU A 184 -8.60 5.30 30.96
N SER A 185 -9.34 6.42 30.87
CA SER A 185 -9.51 7.34 32.00
C SER A 185 -10.40 6.81 33.12
N GLY A 186 -11.05 5.65 32.92
CA GLY A 186 -11.84 4.96 33.94
C GLY A 186 -11.04 4.02 34.85
N GLU A 187 -9.73 3.83 34.62
CA GLU A 187 -8.86 2.99 35.44
C GLU A 187 -8.10 3.84 36.48
N ASP A 188 -8.52 3.75 37.75
CA ASP A 188 -8.06 4.61 38.87
C ASP A 188 -6.53 4.63 39.09
N THR A 189 -5.81 3.59 38.66
CA THR A 189 -4.37 3.45 38.90
C THR A 189 -3.49 4.33 38.00
N SER A 190 -4.04 4.97 36.96
CA SER A 190 -3.26 5.73 35.97
C SER A 190 -3.89 7.06 35.53
N ALA A 191 -4.92 7.54 36.22
CA ALA A 191 -5.69 8.73 35.83
C ALA A 191 -4.83 9.99 35.56
N VAL A 192 -3.80 10.24 36.37
CA VAL A 192 -2.87 11.38 36.19
C VAL A 192 -2.06 11.26 34.91
N PHE A 193 -1.58 10.06 34.58
CA PHE A 193 -0.81 9.80 33.37
C PHE A 193 -1.69 9.89 32.12
N VAL A 194 -2.92 9.37 32.18
CA VAL A 194 -3.91 9.49 31.11
C VAL A 194 -4.24 10.96 30.84
N GLN A 195 -4.43 11.76 31.88
CA GLN A 195 -4.70 13.19 31.75
C GLN A 195 -3.53 13.94 31.08
N GLN A 196 -2.28 13.63 31.46
CA GLN A 196 -1.10 14.21 30.81
C GLN A 196 -1.01 13.88 29.32
N GLN A 197 -1.35 12.65 28.91
CA GLN A 197 -1.38 12.27 27.49
C GLN A 197 -2.50 12.99 26.74
N LEU A 198 -3.69 13.12 27.34
CA LEU A 198 -4.80 13.86 26.72
C LEU A 198 -4.50 15.35 26.54
N ASP A 199 -3.81 15.98 27.48
CA ASP A 199 -3.43 17.39 27.39
C ASP A 199 -2.30 17.61 26.37
N LEU A 200 -1.36 16.67 26.26
CA LEU A 200 -0.35 16.67 25.19
C LEU A 200 -1.00 16.55 23.80
N ILE A 201 -1.95 15.62 23.63
CA ILE A 201 -2.69 15.44 22.37
C ILE A 201 -3.46 16.71 22.02
N LYS A 202 -4.14 17.34 22.97
CA LYS A 202 -4.83 18.63 22.73
C LYS A 202 -3.87 19.73 22.28
N SER A 203 -2.69 19.83 22.90
CA SER A 203 -1.67 20.80 22.52
C SER A 203 -1.18 20.57 21.08
N GLN A 204 -0.89 19.32 20.72
CA GLN A 204 -0.48 18.94 19.37
C GLN A 204 -1.58 19.20 18.34
N GLN A 205 -2.83 18.86 18.66
CA GLN A 205 -3.99 19.17 17.80
C GLN A 205 -4.16 20.67 17.60
N HIS A 206 -3.98 21.48 18.64
CA HIS A 206 -4.06 22.93 18.53
C HIS A 206 -2.95 23.50 17.63
N GLN A 207 -1.72 22.99 17.75
CA GLN A 207 -0.59 23.37 16.91
C GLN A 207 -0.82 22.99 15.43
N LEU A 208 -1.30 21.77 15.16
CA LEU A 208 -1.62 21.32 13.80
C LEU A 208 -2.78 22.10 13.19
N LYS A 209 -3.85 22.37 13.96
CA LYS A 209 -4.95 23.24 13.51
C LYS A 209 -4.50 24.67 13.23
N LYS A 210 -3.55 25.18 14.01
CA LYS A 210 -2.93 26.49 13.74
C LYS A 210 -2.09 26.46 12.46
N GLN A 211 -1.32 25.39 12.22
CA GLN A 211 -0.59 25.20 10.96
C GLN A 211 -1.54 25.14 9.75
N LEU A 212 -2.69 24.47 9.90
CA LEU A 212 -3.75 24.42 8.89
C LEU A 212 -4.43 25.78 8.69
N GLY A 213 -4.62 26.55 9.77
CA GLY A 213 -5.13 27.92 9.73
C GLY A 213 -4.12 28.97 9.22
N THR A 214 -2.84 28.62 9.11
CA THR A 214 -1.80 29.45 8.46
C THR A 214 -1.53 29.06 7.01
N LEU A 215 -2.30 28.12 6.45
CA LEU A 215 -2.27 27.87 5.01
C LEU A 215 -2.61 29.18 4.30
N SER A 216 -1.81 29.55 3.30
CA SER A 216 -2.08 30.76 2.53
C SER A 216 -3.43 30.61 1.80
N GLU A 217 -4.10 31.72 1.52
CA GLU A 217 -5.33 31.71 0.70
C GLU A 217 -5.12 30.98 -0.64
N GLN A 218 -3.91 31.06 -1.19
CA GLN A 218 -3.50 30.31 -2.38
C GLN A 218 -3.54 28.79 -2.16
N GLN A 219 -3.08 28.27 -1.01
CA GLN A 219 -3.12 26.84 -0.70
C GLN A 219 -4.56 26.34 -0.46
N LEU A 220 -5.39 27.15 0.20
CA LEU A 220 -6.81 26.83 0.39
C LEU A 220 -7.55 26.77 -0.94
N GLN A 221 -7.29 27.74 -1.83
CA GLN A 221 -7.86 27.76 -3.18
C GLN A 221 -7.43 26.53 -3.99
N VAL A 222 -6.17 26.12 -3.89
CA VAL A 222 -5.65 24.90 -4.55
C VAL A 222 -6.37 23.65 -4.06
N ILE A 223 -6.63 23.52 -2.75
CA ILE A 223 -7.38 22.39 -2.18
C ILE A 223 -8.83 22.38 -2.65
N GLU A 224 -9.47 23.55 -2.67
CA GLU A 224 -10.87 23.70 -3.10
C GLU A 224 -11.02 23.39 -4.59
N CYS A 225 -10.12 23.92 -5.44
CA CYS A 225 -10.06 23.59 -6.86
C CYS A 225 -9.87 22.08 -7.09
N HIS A 226 -8.98 21.44 -6.31
CA HIS A 226 -8.79 19.99 -6.41
C HIS A 226 -10.04 19.21 -6.01
N ARG A 227 -10.72 19.60 -4.92
CA ARG A 227 -11.97 18.97 -4.49
C ARG A 227 -13.04 19.10 -5.56
N SER A 228 -13.25 20.29 -6.12
CA SER A 228 -14.22 20.50 -7.20
C SER A 228 -13.87 19.69 -8.45
N LEU A 229 -12.57 19.53 -8.76
CA LEU A 229 -12.12 18.71 -9.87
C LEU A 229 -12.42 17.22 -9.63
N ILE A 230 -12.12 16.69 -8.44
CA ILE A 230 -12.47 15.31 -8.07
C ILE A 230 -13.99 15.12 -8.14
N GLU A 231 -14.77 16.03 -7.54
CA GLU A 231 -16.23 15.96 -7.55
C GLU A 231 -16.81 15.96 -8.97
N LYS A 232 -16.23 16.73 -9.89
CA LYS A 232 -16.59 16.72 -11.31
C LYS A 232 -16.33 15.35 -11.95
N TRP A 233 -15.18 14.76 -11.69
CA TRP A 233 -14.75 13.50 -12.32
C TRP A 233 -15.29 12.23 -11.64
N GLN A 234 -15.80 12.35 -10.42
CA GLN A 234 -16.28 11.24 -9.61
C GLN A 234 -17.30 10.35 -10.33
N PRO A 235 -18.32 10.89 -11.04
CA PRO A 235 -19.28 10.07 -11.78
C PRO A 235 -18.61 9.23 -12.87
N SER A 236 -17.77 9.85 -13.71
CA SER A 236 -17.03 9.18 -14.79
C SER A 236 -16.09 8.10 -14.25
N LEU A 237 -15.47 8.33 -13.09
CA LEU A 237 -14.59 7.37 -12.41
C LEU A 237 -15.35 6.20 -11.78
N ASP A 238 -16.56 6.43 -11.29
CA ASP A 238 -17.39 5.38 -10.69
C ASP A 238 -18.04 4.50 -11.77
N GLU A 239 -18.46 5.06 -12.90
CA GLU A 239 -18.89 4.29 -14.07
C GLU A 239 -17.76 3.38 -14.60
N LEU A 240 -16.53 3.91 -14.65
CA LEU A 240 -15.35 3.14 -15.03
C LEU A 240 -15.08 1.94 -14.10
N LYS A 241 -15.36 2.07 -12.80
CA LYS A 241 -15.30 0.93 -11.87
C LYS A 241 -16.40 -0.10 -12.16
N GLY A 242 -17.59 0.35 -12.55
CA GLY A 242 -18.68 -0.54 -12.97
C GLY A 242 -18.26 -1.44 -14.15
N PHE A 243 -17.50 -0.90 -15.10
CA PHE A 243 -16.97 -1.70 -16.20
C PHE A 243 -15.99 -2.81 -15.77
N ALA A 244 -15.40 -2.71 -14.58
CA ALA A 244 -14.50 -3.74 -14.06
C ALA A 244 -15.24 -5.04 -13.66
N GLU A 245 -16.57 -5.01 -13.60
CA GLU A 245 -17.41 -6.20 -13.37
C GLU A 245 -17.50 -7.10 -14.63
N TYR A 246 -17.24 -6.55 -15.81
CA TYR A 246 -17.19 -7.34 -17.04
C TYR A 246 -15.98 -8.29 -17.03
N THR A 247 -16.26 -9.58 -17.15
CA THR A 247 -15.24 -10.64 -17.19
C THR A 247 -14.72 -10.92 -18.60
N SER A 248 -15.41 -10.42 -19.63
CA SER A 248 -15.07 -10.61 -21.05
C SER A 248 -15.56 -9.46 -21.92
N THR A 249 -14.96 -9.30 -23.09
CA THR A 249 -15.34 -8.31 -24.11
C THR A 249 -16.61 -8.74 -24.85
N THR A 250 -17.78 -8.33 -24.35
CA THR A 250 -19.08 -8.52 -25.02
C THR A 250 -19.41 -7.32 -25.90
N GLU A 251 -20.38 -7.47 -26.82
CA GLU A 251 -20.88 -6.35 -27.62
C GLU A 251 -21.48 -5.24 -26.73
N GLN A 252 -22.16 -5.63 -25.64
CA GLN A 252 -22.68 -4.70 -24.64
C GLN A 252 -21.56 -3.88 -24.01
N PHE A 253 -20.50 -4.54 -23.54
CA PHE A 253 -19.34 -3.85 -22.97
C PHE A 253 -18.70 -2.89 -23.97
N ILE A 254 -18.50 -3.30 -25.23
CA ILE A 254 -17.90 -2.44 -26.27
C ILE A 254 -18.79 -1.21 -26.52
N SER A 255 -20.11 -1.38 -26.51
CA SER A 255 -21.05 -0.27 -26.68
C SER A 255 -20.97 0.73 -25.51
N GLU A 256 -21.01 0.23 -24.28
CA GLU A 256 -20.92 1.08 -23.07
C GLU A 256 -19.57 1.78 -22.97
N TRP A 257 -18.47 1.08 -23.28
CA TRP A 257 -17.12 1.65 -23.33
C TRP A 257 -17.01 2.82 -24.31
N LYS A 258 -17.57 2.68 -25.52
CA LYS A 258 -17.57 3.75 -26.53
C LYS A 258 -18.38 4.96 -26.09
N ASN A 259 -19.53 4.73 -25.44
CA ASN A 259 -20.33 5.82 -24.89
C ASN A 259 -19.54 6.59 -23.82
N TRP A 260 -18.96 5.87 -22.85
CA TRP A 260 -18.13 6.47 -21.82
C TRP A 260 -16.94 7.25 -22.39
N CYS A 261 -16.23 6.69 -23.37
CA CYS A 261 -15.13 7.39 -24.05
C CYS A 261 -15.58 8.68 -24.73
N SER A 262 -16.77 8.70 -25.31
CA SER A 262 -17.34 9.89 -25.96
C SER A 262 -17.69 11.00 -24.96
N GLU A 263 -18.16 10.63 -23.77
CA GLU A 263 -18.50 11.57 -22.70
C GLU A 263 -17.22 12.16 -22.07
N VAL A 264 -16.28 11.30 -21.70
CA VAL A 264 -15.01 11.71 -21.08
C VAL A 264 -14.13 12.54 -22.01
N ARG A 265 -14.22 12.31 -23.34
CA ARG A 265 -13.56 13.15 -24.35
C ARG A 265 -13.98 14.62 -24.26
N LEU A 266 -15.22 14.91 -23.85
CA LEU A 266 -15.70 16.28 -23.64
C LEU A 266 -15.14 16.90 -22.35
N GLU A 267 -14.83 16.06 -21.35
CA GLU A 267 -14.31 16.51 -20.06
C GLU A 267 -12.80 16.80 -20.05
N ALA A 268 -12.03 16.08 -20.86
CA ALA A 268 -10.58 16.24 -21.04
C ALA A 268 -10.17 16.19 -22.53
N PRO A 269 -10.46 17.25 -23.33
CA PRO A 269 -10.06 17.31 -24.74
C PRO A 269 -8.54 17.26 -24.95
N GLU A 270 -7.75 17.66 -23.97
CA GLU A 270 -6.28 17.57 -23.97
C GLU A 270 -5.75 16.14 -24.05
N LEU A 271 -6.57 15.13 -23.76
CA LEU A 271 -6.24 13.70 -23.86
C LEU A 271 -6.76 13.06 -25.16
N ASN A 272 -7.09 13.85 -26.20
CA ASN A 272 -7.64 13.35 -27.47
C ASN A 272 -6.88 12.17 -28.08
N GLU A 273 -5.54 12.17 -28.05
CA GLU A 273 -4.75 11.06 -28.59
C GLU A 273 -4.96 9.73 -27.84
N VAL A 274 -5.24 9.82 -26.53
CA VAL A 274 -5.59 8.66 -25.69
C VAL A 274 -7.00 8.20 -26.03
N TRP A 275 -7.96 9.11 -26.16
CA TRP A 275 -9.35 8.80 -26.51
C TRP A 275 -9.49 8.19 -27.90
N ASP A 276 -8.72 8.68 -28.88
CA ASP A 276 -8.68 8.09 -30.22
C ASP A 276 -8.14 6.66 -30.19
N ALA A 277 -7.20 6.36 -29.30
CA ALA A 277 -6.72 5.00 -29.07
C ALA A 277 -7.78 4.15 -28.34
N CYS A 278 -8.52 4.71 -27.38
CA CYS A 278 -9.60 4.00 -26.68
C CYS A 278 -10.70 3.51 -27.62
N ASP A 279 -11.06 4.30 -28.63
CA ASP A 279 -12.13 3.99 -29.59
C ASP A 279 -11.86 2.70 -30.39
N VAL A 280 -10.57 2.36 -30.58
CA VAL A 280 -10.12 1.21 -31.37
C VAL A 280 -9.25 0.22 -30.59
N VAL A 281 -9.16 0.34 -29.26
CA VAL A 281 -8.27 -0.47 -28.41
C VAL A 281 -8.50 -1.98 -28.55
N TYR A 282 -9.72 -2.41 -28.85
CA TYR A 282 -10.05 -3.83 -29.06
C TYR A 282 -9.82 -4.35 -30.48
N ASN A 283 -9.46 -3.46 -31.42
CA ASN A 283 -9.31 -3.78 -32.85
C ASN A 283 -7.94 -3.42 -33.43
N ASP A 284 -7.16 -2.55 -32.77
CA ASP A 284 -5.86 -2.08 -33.24
C ASP A 284 -4.77 -2.23 -32.17
N GLN A 285 -3.74 -3.02 -32.48
CA GLN A 285 -2.58 -3.23 -31.60
C GLN A 285 -1.80 -1.93 -31.34
N ASN A 286 -1.76 -1.01 -32.31
CA ASN A 286 -1.08 0.28 -32.13
C ASN A 286 -1.81 1.15 -31.11
N ALA A 287 -3.14 1.04 -31.05
CA ALA A 287 -3.95 1.74 -30.07
C ALA A 287 -3.70 1.21 -28.66
N VAL A 288 -3.59 -0.11 -28.49
CA VAL A 288 -3.19 -0.73 -27.22
C VAL A 288 -1.83 -0.21 -26.77
N ALA A 289 -0.85 -0.13 -27.67
CA ALA A 289 0.48 0.40 -27.37
C ALA A 289 0.45 1.86 -26.90
N LYS A 290 -0.37 2.72 -27.53
CA LYS A 290 -0.55 4.12 -27.14
C LYS A 290 -1.17 4.25 -25.75
N VAL A 291 -2.22 3.49 -25.47
CA VAL A 291 -2.88 3.45 -24.15
C VAL A 291 -1.89 2.98 -23.08
N TRP A 292 -1.12 1.93 -23.37
CA TRP A 292 -0.08 1.45 -22.46
C TRP A 292 1.01 2.49 -22.18
N GLN A 293 1.45 3.22 -23.22
CA GLN A 293 2.42 4.29 -23.05
C GLN A 293 1.88 5.41 -22.17
N TRP A 294 0.58 5.72 -22.26
CA TRP A 294 -0.05 6.69 -21.37
C TRP A 294 -0.04 6.22 -19.90
N PHE A 295 -0.32 4.95 -19.63
CA PHE A 295 -0.20 4.39 -18.28
C PHE A 295 1.23 4.50 -17.72
N LYS A 296 2.25 4.24 -18.56
CA LYS A 296 3.66 4.45 -18.20
C LYS A 296 3.98 5.92 -17.92
N ASN A 297 3.50 6.84 -18.75
CA ASN A 297 3.70 8.28 -18.56
C ASN A 297 3.03 8.79 -17.27
N MET A 298 1.90 8.19 -16.88
CA MET A 298 1.24 8.45 -15.60
C MET A 298 1.91 7.72 -14.42
N GLN A 299 2.93 6.89 -14.64
CA GLN A 299 3.62 6.12 -13.59
C GLN A 299 2.66 5.25 -12.74
N THR A 300 1.60 4.76 -13.37
CA THR A 300 0.60 3.89 -12.70
C THR A 300 0.90 2.41 -12.87
N VAL A 301 1.75 2.09 -13.85
CA VAL A 301 2.42 0.81 -14.09
C VAL A 301 3.92 1.03 -14.05
N ASP A 302 4.68 0.04 -13.62
CA ASP A 302 6.14 0.17 -13.50
C ASP A 302 6.84 -0.03 -14.85
N ASP A 303 8.08 0.43 -14.95
CA ASP A 303 8.90 0.27 -16.17
C ASP A 303 9.09 -1.21 -16.54
N ILE A 304 9.20 -2.04 -15.51
CA ILE A 304 9.35 -3.48 -15.62
C ILE A 304 8.06 -4.17 -16.06
N ASP A 305 6.89 -3.56 -15.82
CA ASP A 305 5.62 -4.14 -16.22
C ASP A 305 5.47 -4.17 -17.75
N HIS A 306 4.72 -5.16 -18.23
CA HIS A 306 4.42 -5.34 -19.64
C HIS A 306 2.92 -5.57 -19.85
N TYR A 307 2.45 -5.32 -21.07
CA TYR A 307 1.11 -5.72 -21.47
C TYR A 307 1.14 -6.84 -22.49
N TYR A 308 0.03 -7.56 -22.57
CA TYR A 308 -0.34 -8.38 -23.71
C TYR A 308 -1.84 -8.23 -23.95
N PHE A 309 -2.31 -8.78 -25.08
CA PHE A 309 -3.70 -8.68 -25.48
C PHE A 309 -4.20 -10.07 -25.90
N ASP A 310 -4.90 -10.73 -24.99
CA ASP A 310 -5.47 -12.06 -25.21
C ASP A 310 -6.94 -12.09 -24.80
N THR A 311 -7.83 -12.09 -25.79
CA THR A 311 -9.28 -12.14 -25.60
C THR A 311 -9.80 -13.53 -25.20
N GLN A 312 -8.98 -14.58 -25.33
CA GLN A 312 -9.36 -15.95 -24.97
C GLN A 312 -9.17 -16.23 -23.49
N SER A 313 -8.25 -15.50 -22.85
CA SER A 313 -7.99 -15.59 -21.41
C SER A 313 -8.81 -14.57 -20.64
N GLY A 314 -9.64 -15.04 -19.70
CA GLY A 314 -10.30 -14.18 -18.71
C GLY A 314 -9.39 -13.74 -17.56
N GLN A 315 -8.09 -14.08 -17.60
CA GLN A 315 -7.15 -13.72 -16.54
C GLN A 315 -6.69 -12.28 -16.71
N CYS A 316 -6.66 -11.52 -15.62
CA CYS A 316 -6.23 -10.13 -15.63
C CYS A 316 -4.74 -9.95 -16.00
N GLY A 317 -3.95 -11.01 -15.85
CA GLY A 317 -2.52 -10.99 -16.08
C GLY A 317 -1.81 -12.05 -15.27
N GLN A 318 -0.49 -11.96 -15.24
CA GLN A 318 0.36 -12.88 -14.48
C GLN A 318 1.62 -12.17 -14.02
N ALA A 319 2.12 -12.54 -12.83
CA ALA A 319 3.47 -12.17 -12.42
C ALA A 319 4.51 -12.69 -13.41
N CYS A 320 5.65 -12.02 -13.52
CA CYS A 320 6.78 -12.54 -14.28
C CYS A 320 8.11 -12.05 -13.70
N ASN A 321 9.17 -12.78 -14.03
CA ASN A 321 10.54 -12.40 -13.71
C ASN A 321 11.24 -11.99 -15.02
N HIS A 322 11.74 -10.75 -15.06
CA HIS A 322 12.30 -10.14 -16.27
C HIS A 322 13.74 -10.52 -16.55
N LEU A 323 14.44 -11.09 -15.56
CA LEU A 323 15.82 -11.58 -15.74
C LEU A 323 15.86 -13.07 -16.01
N SER A 324 14.78 -13.80 -15.76
CA SER A 324 14.62 -15.17 -16.25
C SER A 324 14.00 -15.12 -17.65
N GLN A 325 14.82 -14.91 -18.67
CA GLN A 325 14.46 -15.41 -20.01
C GLN A 325 14.54 -16.95 -19.95
N ILE A 326 13.41 -17.59 -19.63
CA ILE A 326 13.15 -18.97 -20.01
C ILE A 326 11.80 -18.98 -20.72
#